data_AF-A0A9E3N524-F1
#
_entry.id   AF-A0A9E3N524-F1
#
_cell.length_a   1.000
_cell.length_b   1.000
_cell.length_c   1.000
_cell.angle_alpha   90.00
_cell.angle_beta   90.00
_cell.angle_gamma   90.00
#
_symmetry.space_group_name_H-M   'P 1'
#
loop_
_entity.id
_entity.type
_entity.pdbx_description
1 polymer ?
#
loop_
_entity_poly.entity_id
_entity_poly.type
_entity_poly.pdbx_seq_one_letter_code
_entity_poly.pdbx_strand_id
1 'polypeptide(L)'
;MSVSELKRCGIMLAMVCSTAVLFSLIWKVPYLYTVIGFAVWAFVGHLITIDDDVPGGWSNPDGSIPFPFTQLAIKAAVLLGLLGVILLMPTLRTLGA
;
A
#
# COMPACT_ATOMS: atom_id res chain seq x y z
N MET A 1 -0.41 -20.13 0.29
CA MET A 1 0.70 -19.23 0.65
C MET A 1 1.87 -20.07 1.10
N SER A 2 3.00 -19.97 0.41
CA SER A 2 4.24 -20.68 0.71
C SER A 2 4.97 -20.04 1.90
N VAL A 3 5.88 -20.79 2.52
CA VAL A 3 6.69 -20.31 3.66
C VAL A 3 7.54 -19.10 3.25
N SER A 4 8.02 -19.05 2.00
CA SER A 4 8.81 -17.94 1.48
C SER A 4 7.97 -16.66 1.30
N GLU A 5 6.72 -16.77 0.85
CA GLU A 5 5.79 -15.65 0.76
C GLU A 5 5.46 -15.08 2.14
N LEU A 6 5.18 -15.94 3.13
CA LEU A 6 4.92 -15.51 4.50
C LEU A 6 6.11 -14.72 5.07
N LYS A 7 7.33 -15.19 4.84
CA LYS A 7 8.55 -14.51 5.27
C LYS A 7 8.70 -13.13 4.63
N ARG A 8 8.43 -12.99 3.33
CA ARG A 8 8.48 -11.70 2.61
C ARG A 8 7.43 -10.73 3.15
N CYS A 9 6.20 -11.20 3.36
CA CYS A 9 5.14 -10.38 3.96
C CYS A 9 5.52 -9.91 5.37
N GLY A 10 6.07 -10.79 6.20
CA GLY A 10 6.54 -10.44 7.55
C GLY A 10 7.64 -9.38 7.54
N ILE A 11 8.61 -9.50 6.62
CA ILE A 11 9.69 -8.51 6.47
C ILE A 11 9.13 -7.16 6.02
N MET A 12 8.24 -7.13 5.03
CA MET A 12 7.63 -5.88 4.56
C MET A 12 6.81 -5.20 5.67
N LEU A 13 6.03 -5.97 6.42
CA LEU A 13 5.28 -5.44 7.55
C LEU A 13 6.21 -4.85 8.61
N ALA A 14 7.28 -5.56 8.97
CA ALA A 14 8.27 -5.07 9.91
C ALA A 14 8.91 -3.75 9.43
N MET A 15 9.26 -3.64 8.15
CA MET A 15 9.82 -2.41 7.58
C MET A 15 8.87 -1.23 7.66
N VAL A 16 7.59 -1.41 7.33
CA VAL A 16 6.58 -0.35 7.42
C VAL A 16 6.38 0.09 8.87
N CYS A 17 6.26 -0.86 9.80
CA CYS A 17 6.12 -0.57 11.22
C CYS A 17 7.35 0.16 11.78
N SER A 18 8.55 -0.31 11.49
CA SER A 18 9.80 0.34 11.91
C SER A 18 9.90 1.76 11.34
N THR A 19 9.52 1.97 10.08
CA THR A 19 9.52 3.30 9.46
C THR A 19 8.52 4.24 10.15
N ALA A 20 7.31 3.75 10.44
CA ALA A 20 6.31 4.53 11.17
C ALA A 20 6.81 4.92 12.57
N VAL A 21 7.45 4.00 13.28
CA VAL A 21 8.05 4.28 14.61
C VAL A 21 9.17 5.30 14.50
N LEU A 22 10.09 5.17 13.55
CA LEU A 22 11.17 6.14 13.35
C LEU A 22 10.64 7.54 13.00
N PHE A 23 9.65 7.62 12.12
CA PHE A 23 9.06 8.89 11.70
C PHE A 23 8.33 9.60 12.85
N SER A 24 7.64 8.81 13.68
CA SER A 24 7.03 9.28 14.92
C SER A 24 8.05 9.80 15.92
N LEU A 25 9.14 9.05 16.18
CA LEU A 25 10.12 9.43 17.18
C LEU A 25 10.91 10.68 16.79
N ILE A 26 11.30 10.79 15.51
CA ILE A 26 12.20 11.85 15.04
C ILE A 26 11.43 13.12 14.64
N TRP A 27 10.33 12.96 13.90
CA TRP A 27 9.60 14.08 13.28
C TRP A 27 8.20 14.29 13.85
N LYS A 28 7.80 13.54 14.89
CA LYS A 28 6.45 13.61 15.48
C LYS A 28 5.35 13.40 14.45
N VAL A 29 5.60 12.52 13.48
CA VAL A 29 4.61 12.15 12.48
C VAL A 29 3.70 11.07 13.06
N PRO A 30 2.39 11.30 13.14
CA PRO A 30 1.44 10.27 13.54
C PRO A 30 1.61 8.99 12.70
N TYR A 31 1.60 7.83 13.36
CA TYR A 31 1.88 6.54 12.71
C TYR A 31 1.00 6.32 11.47
N LEU A 32 -0.27 6.72 11.58
CA LEU A 32 -1.28 6.50 10.54
C LEU A 32 -0.95 7.23 9.23
N TYR A 33 -0.30 8.40 9.28
CA TYR A 33 0.13 9.08 8.06
C TYR A 33 1.24 8.35 7.32
N THR A 34 2.15 7.68 8.05
CA THR A 34 3.19 6.87 7.42
C THR A 34 2.57 5.66 6.70
N VAL A 35 1.63 4.98 7.35
CA VAL A 35 0.91 3.83 6.76
C VAL A 35 0.10 4.26 5.53
N ILE A 36 -0.57 5.41 5.59
CA ILE A 36 -1.28 5.99 4.43
C ILE A 36 -0.29 6.32 3.31
N GLY A 37 0.87 6.90 3.62
CA GLY A 37 1.91 7.17 2.64
C GLY A 37 2.32 5.90 1.87
N PHE A 38 2.55 4.78 2.57
CA PHE A 38 2.83 3.50 1.92
C PHE A 38 1.65 2.95 1.12
N ALA A 39 0.41 3.10 1.61
CA ALA A 39 -0.78 2.68 0.87
C ALA A 39 -0.98 3.48 -0.42
N VAL A 40 -0.79 4.80 -0.36
CA VAL A 40 -0.80 5.69 -1.53
C VAL A 40 0.31 5.27 -2.49
N TRP A 41 1.54 5.08 -2.00
CA TRP A 41 2.67 4.65 -2.83
C TRP A 41 2.38 3.32 -3.55
N ALA A 42 1.84 2.33 -2.84
CA ALA A 42 1.50 1.03 -3.42
C ALA A 42 0.36 1.10 -4.43
N PHE A 43 -0.66 1.94 -4.18
CA PHE A 43 -1.79 2.11 -5.09
C PHE A 43 -1.39 2.88 -6.35
N VAL A 44 -0.76 4.05 -6.19
CA VAL A 44 -0.31 4.88 -7.31
C VAL A 44 0.77 4.17 -8.12
N GLY A 45 1.71 3.49 -7.47
CA GLY A 45 2.71 2.68 -8.16
C GLY A 45 2.08 1.60 -9.05
N HIS A 46 0.99 0.98 -8.60
CA HIS A 46 0.25 0.01 -9.41
C HIS A 46 -0.52 0.66 -10.57
N LEU A 47 -1.02 1.88 -10.39
CA LEU A 47 -1.66 2.64 -11.48
C LEU A 47 -0.64 3.04 -12.55
N ILE A 48 0.60 3.33 -12.16
CA ILE A 48 1.66 3.69 -13.10
C ILE A 48 2.04 2.50 -13.98
N THR A 49 2.07 1.29 -13.42
CA THR A 49 2.41 0.05 -14.16
C THR A 49 1.17 -0.63 -14.75
N ILE A 50 0.03 0.05 -14.83
CA ILE A 50 -1.24 -0.58 -15.21
C ILE A 50 -1.27 -0.92 -16.70
N ASP A 51 -0.55 -0.17 -17.51
CA ASP A 51 -0.46 -0.34 -18.96
C ASP A 51 0.37 -1.56 -19.36
N ASP A 52 1.33 -1.97 -18.52
CA ASP A 52 2.13 -3.19 -18.73
C ASP A 52 1.25 -4.46 -18.81
N ASP A 53 0.15 -4.48 -18.04
CA ASP A 53 -0.76 -5.63 -17.97
C ASP A 53 -1.92 -5.56 -18.99
N VAL A 54 -2.05 -4.46 -19.75
CA VAL A 54 -3.14 -4.28 -20.72
C VAL A 54 -2.93 -5.20 -21.93
N PRO A 55 -3.92 -6.01 -22.33
CA PRO A 55 -3.81 -6.85 -23.51
C PRO A 55 -3.65 -6.01 -24.77
N GLY A 56 -2.63 -6.35 -25.58
CA GLY A 56 -2.22 -5.55 -26.74
C GLY A 56 -1.27 -4.40 -26.41
N GLY A 57 -0.86 -4.26 -25.14
CA GLY A 57 0.20 -3.36 -24.70
C GLY A 57 1.59 -3.86 -25.11
N TRP A 58 2.60 -3.01 -24.95
CA TRP A 58 3.99 -3.35 -25.30
C TRP A 58 4.53 -4.53 -24.49
N SER A 59 4.12 -4.62 -23.21
CA SER A 59 4.53 -5.67 -22.28
C SER A 59 3.61 -6.91 -22.28
N ASN A 60 2.39 -6.81 -22.83
CA ASN A 60 1.42 -7.90 -22.95
C ASN A 60 0.79 -7.97 -24.36
N PRO A 61 1.60 -8.13 -25.43
CA PRO A 61 1.12 -8.07 -26.81
C PRO A 61 0.13 -9.19 -27.15
N ASP A 62 0.37 -10.38 -26.61
CA ASP A 62 -0.47 -11.57 -26.85
C ASP A 62 -1.68 -11.66 -25.90
N GLY A 63 -1.82 -10.72 -24.96
CA GLY A 63 -2.92 -10.70 -23.98
C GLY A 63 -2.94 -11.89 -23.02
N SER A 64 -1.81 -12.59 -22.86
CA SER A 64 -1.71 -13.79 -22.03
C SER A 64 -1.76 -13.50 -20.53
N ILE A 65 -1.42 -12.27 -20.13
CA ILE A 65 -1.49 -11.81 -18.73
C ILE A 65 -2.89 -11.23 -18.48
N PRO A 66 -3.68 -11.79 -17.54
CA PRO A 66 -4.98 -11.23 -17.20
C PRO A 66 -4.81 -9.95 -16.38
N PHE A 67 -5.65 -8.96 -16.66
CA PHE A 67 -5.60 -7.68 -15.96
C PHE A 67 -5.88 -7.83 -14.45
N PRO A 68 -5.04 -7.29 -13.56
CA PRO A 68 -5.06 -7.59 -12.11
C PRO A 68 -6.11 -6.76 -11.33
N PHE A 69 -7.38 -6.75 -11.79
CA PHE A 69 -8.47 -5.97 -11.19
C PHE A 69 -8.61 -6.20 -9.68
N THR A 70 -8.51 -7.45 -9.22
CA THR A 70 -8.65 -7.79 -7.81
C THR A 70 -7.57 -7.15 -6.95
N GLN A 71 -6.31 -7.16 -7.41
CA GLN A 71 -5.21 -6.57 -6.65
C GLN A 71 -5.32 -5.05 -6.59
N LEU A 72 -5.74 -4.42 -7.69
CA LEU A 72 -5.98 -2.98 -7.73
C LEU A 72 -7.14 -2.59 -6.80
N ALA A 73 -8.23 -3.34 -6.82
CA ALA A 73 -9.38 -3.12 -5.95
C ALA A 73 -9.03 -3.27 -4.46
N ILE A 74 -8.21 -4.26 -4.10
CA ILE A 74 -7.73 -4.43 -2.72
C ILE A 74 -6.89 -3.22 -2.27
N LYS A 75 -5.92 -2.78 -3.10
CA LYS A 75 -5.09 -1.61 -2.78
C LYS A 75 -5.95 -0.34 -2.62
N ALA A 76 -6.94 -0.14 -3.50
CA ALA A 76 -7.89 0.96 -3.40
C ALA A 76 -8.73 0.89 -2.11
N ALA A 77 -9.27 -0.30 -1.78
CA ALA A 77 -10.08 -0.50 -0.59
C ALA A 77 -9.28 -0.26 0.70
N VAL A 78 -8.03 -0.71 0.76
CA VAL A 78 -7.13 -0.43 1.90
C VAL A 78 -6.87 1.06 2.03
N LEU A 79 -6.55 1.75 0.94
CA LEU A 79 -6.31 3.20 0.96
C LEU A 79 -7.55 3.97 1.42
N LEU A 80 -8.71 3.69 0.83
CA LEU A 80 -9.98 4.33 1.19
C LEU A 80 -10.38 4.02 2.63
N GLY A 81 -10.14 2.79 3.10
CA GLY A 81 -10.35 2.41 4.49
C GLY A 81 -9.49 3.23 5.45
N LEU A 82 -8.19 3.37 5.18
CA LEU A 82 -7.29 4.18 6.00
C LEU A 82 -7.67 5.67 6.01
N LEU A 83 -8.05 6.22 4.85
CA LEU A 83 -8.55 7.59 4.74
C LEU A 83 -9.86 7.76 5.53
N GLY A 84 -10.78 6.80 5.43
CA GLY A 84 -12.02 6.76 6.20
C GLY A 84 -11.75 6.74 7.70
N VAL A 85 -10.79 5.93 8.17
CA VAL A 85 -10.36 5.89 9.57
C VAL A 85 -9.85 7.25 10.03
N ILE A 86 -8.99 7.91 9.24
CA ILE A 86 -8.54 9.27 9.57
C ILE A 86 -9.70 10.26 9.64
N LEU A 87 -10.63 10.21 8.70
CA LEU A 87 -11.73 11.15 8.63
C LEU A 87 -12.72 10.97 9.78
N LEU A 88 -13.07 9.74 10.10
CA LEU A 88 -14.08 9.38 11.09
C LEU A 88 -13.54 9.37 12.53
N MET A 89 -12.24 9.11 12.72
CA MET A 89 -11.62 8.99 14.04
C MET A 89 -10.45 9.97 14.19
N PRO A 90 -10.73 11.27 14.46
CA PRO A 90 -9.70 12.29 14.53
C PRO A 90 -8.68 12.06 15.65
N THR A 91 -9.04 11.31 16.69
CA THR A 91 -8.12 10.92 17.79
C THR A 91 -6.95 10.07 17.31
N LEU A 92 -7.10 9.30 16.22
CA LEU A 92 -6.01 8.51 15.67
C LEU A 92 -4.97 9.35 14.93
N ARG A 93 -5.30 10.61 14.61
CA ARG A 93 -4.37 11.56 13.96
C ARG A 93 -3.29 12.08 14.90
N THR A 94 -3.37 11.77 16.19
CA THR A 94 -2.36 12.19 17.19
C THR A 94 -1.55 11.01 17.73
N LEU A 95 -1.83 9.78 17.30
CA LEU A 95 -1.09 8.61 17.78
C LEU A 95 0.32 8.59 17.19
N GLY A 96 1.34 8.64 18.05
CA GLY A 96 2.74 8.69 17.65
C GLY A 96 3.26 10.11 17.38
N ALA A 97 2.55 11.16 17.79
CA ALA A 97 3.02 12.54 17.74
C ALA A 97 3.05 13.15 19.15
#